data_AF-A0AAE7BF60-F1
#
_entry.id   AF-A0AAE7BF60-F1
#
_cell.length_a   1.000
_cell.length_b   1.000
_cell.length_c   1.000
_cell.angle_alpha   90.00
_cell.angle_beta   90.00
_cell.angle_gamma   90.00
#
_symmetry.space_group_name_H-M   'P 1'
#
loop_
_entity.id
_entity.type
_entity.pdbx_description
1 polymer ?
#
loop_
_entity_poly.entity_id
_entity_poly.type
_entity_poly.pdbx_seq_one_letter_code
_entity_poly.pdbx_strand_id
1 'polypeptide(L)'
;MFFSKGFLGTSAPFYLDLATIYFAILPFLLAISIYFAIKKEYNKHFLSQAIILGITLFIVVIFEIGVRITGGFIEYSKYSNISFDFMVIFLVIHILIAIAAVGGWLYLFISSYKDYVHRKLNPKKHKKMGKAIFLALTVSSIMGIFIYLFLFVF
;
A
#
# COMPACT_ATOMS: atom_id res chain seq x y z
N MET A 1 23.02 -5.12 3.03
CA MET A 1 22.34 -4.07 2.24
C MET A 1 20.87 -3.95 2.57
N PHE A 2 20.09 -5.04 2.56
CA PHE A 2 18.64 -4.92 2.80
C PHE A 2 18.25 -4.50 4.23
N PHE A 3 18.98 -5.00 5.24
CA PHE A 3 18.80 -4.66 6.66
C PHE A 3 19.76 -3.58 7.18
N SER A 4 20.64 -3.05 6.33
CA SER A 4 21.51 -1.95 6.73
C SER A 4 20.74 -0.63 6.69
N LYS A 5 21.31 0.42 7.29
CA LYS A 5 20.79 1.78 7.25
C LYS A 5 20.37 2.18 5.82
N GLY A 6 19.21 2.84 5.72
CA GLY A 6 18.62 3.31 4.49
C GLY A 6 19.25 4.60 3.95
N PHE A 7 18.56 5.21 3.00
CA PHE A 7 19.00 6.34 2.20
C PHE A 7 18.17 7.62 2.43
N LEU A 8 17.10 7.57 3.23
CA LEU A 8 16.29 8.73 3.63
C LEU A 8 16.92 9.55 4.77
N GLY A 9 18.14 9.21 5.20
CA GLY A 9 18.88 9.96 6.23
C GLY A 9 18.47 9.66 7.68
N THR A 10 17.59 8.69 7.90
CA THR A 10 17.14 8.27 9.24
C THR A 10 17.90 7.03 9.73
N SER A 11 17.57 6.52 10.92
CA SER A 11 18.04 5.22 11.42
C SER A 11 17.30 4.01 10.82
N ALA A 12 16.29 4.25 9.97
CA ALA A 12 15.53 3.18 9.35
C ALA A 12 16.41 2.30 8.44
N PRO A 13 16.14 0.98 8.37
CA PRO A 13 16.78 0.11 7.40
C PRO A 13 16.28 0.37 5.97
N PHE A 14 17.12 0.03 5.00
CA PHE A 14 16.86 0.24 3.57
C PHE A 14 15.49 -0.22 3.09
N TYR A 15 15.00 -1.35 3.58
CA TYR A 15 13.70 -1.87 3.16
C TYR A 15 12.50 -1.02 3.58
N LEU A 16 12.58 -0.35 4.72
CA LEU A 16 11.54 0.56 5.18
C LEU A 16 11.53 1.84 4.33
N ASP A 17 12.70 2.35 3.95
CA ASP A 17 12.80 3.50 3.04
C ASP A 17 12.20 3.17 1.67
N LEU A 18 12.55 2.00 1.14
CA LEU A 18 12.02 1.52 -0.13
C LEU A 18 10.50 1.38 -0.09
N ALA A 19 9.96 0.73 0.95
CA ALA A 19 8.52 0.57 1.13
C ALA A 19 7.82 1.92 1.29
N THR A 20 8.38 2.83 2.09
CA THR A 20 7.83 4.17 2.35
C THR A 20 7.74 4.98 1.07
N ILE A 21 8.80 5.01 0.26
CA ILE A 21 8.79 5.69 -1.03
C ILE A 21 7.79 5.04 -1.98
N TYR A 22 7.75 3.71 -2.04
CA TYR A 22 6.79 3.00 -2.87
C TYR A 22 5.34 3.38 -2.51
N PHE A 23 4.98 3.37 -1.23
CA PHE A 23 3.63 3.76 -0.80
C PHE A 23 3.37 5.26 -1.00
N ALA A 24 4.38 6.12 -0.91
CA ALA A 24 4.23 7.53 -1.26
C ALA A 24 3.87 7.75 -2.73
N ILE A 25 4.43 6.94 -3.65
CA ILE A 25 4.13 7.05 -5.09
C ILE A 25 2.88 6.26 -5.51
N LEU A 26 2.44 5.26 -4.73
CA LEU A 26 1.34 4.35 -5.09
C LEU A 26 0.03 5.06 -5.48
N PRO A 27 -0.46 6.10 -4.77
CA PRO A 27 -1.67 6.82 -5.18
C PRO A 27 -1.57 7.43 -6.58
N PHE A 28 -0.38 7.90 -6.97
CA PHE A 28 -0.15 8.47 -8.30
C PHE A 28 -0.14 7.38 -9.38
N LEU A 29 0.49 6.23 -9.09
CA LEU A 29 0.46 5.07 -10.00
C LEU A 29 -0.98 4.58 -10.24
N LEU A 30 -1.79 4.51 -9.18
CA LEU A 30 -3.20 4.15 -9.28
C LEU A 30 -4.00 5.19 -10.08
N ALA A 31 -3.75 6.49 -9.86
CA ALA A 31 -4.40 7.56 -10.60
C ALA A 31 -4.09 7.50 -12.10
N ILE A 32 -2.82 7.25 -12.47
CA ILE A 32 -2.40 7.04 -13.87
C ILE A 32 -3.12 5.82 -14.47
N SER A 33 -3.19 4.71 -13.72
CA SER A 33 -3.91 3.52 -14.17
C SER A 33 -5.41 3.78 -14.39
N ILE A 34 -6.06 4.55 -13.52
CA ILE A 34 -7.45 4.96 -13.66
C ILE A 34 -7.63 5.90 -14.88
N TYR A 35 -6.65 6.77 -15.15
CA TYR A 35 -6.67 7.64 -16.31
C TYR A 35 -6.72 6.86 -17.63
N PHE A 36 -6.05 5.71 -17.75
CA PHE A 36 -6.20 4.82 -18.91
C PHE A 36 -7.66 4.36 -19.09
N ALA A 37 -8.36 4.01 -18.01
CA ALA A 37 -9.78 3.65 -18.09
C ALA A 37 -10.67 4.83 -18.52
N ILE A 38 -10.36 6.05 -18.08
CA ILE A 38 -11.06 7.28 -18.51
C ILE A 38 -10.86 7.50 -20.02
N LYS A 39 -9.65 7.24 -20.53
CA LYS A 39 -9.33 7.30 -21.97
C LYS A 39 -9.86 6.10 -22.77
N LYS A 40 -10.61 5.19 -22.14
CA LYS A 40 -11.12 3.94 -22.75
C LYS A 40 -10.01 2.98 -23.21
N GLU A 41 -8.78 3.16 -22.72
CA GLU A 41 -7.65 2.27 -22.97
C GLU A 41 -7.65 1.10 -21.98
N TYR A 42 -8.69 0.27 -22.04
CA TYR A 42 -8.95 -0.76 -21.01
C TYR A 42 -7.84 -1.81 -20.90
N ASN A 43 -7.15 -2.14 -22.00
CA ASN A 43 -6.01 -3.05 -21.97
C ASN A 43 -4.85 -2.48 -21.14
N LYS A 44 -4.55 -1.18 -21.29
CA LYS A 44 -3.52 -0.51 -20.48
C LYS A 44 -3.95 -0.37 -19.03
N HIS A 45 -5.22 -0.05 -18.78
CA HIS A 45 -5.77 -0.05 -17.43
C HIS A 45 -5.59 -1.42 -16.75
N PHE A 46 -6.01 -2.50 -17.41
CA PHE A 46 -5.89 -3.85 -16.86
C PHE A 46 -4.43 -4.25 -16.60
N LEU A 47 -3.55 -4.05 -17.59
CA LEU A 47 -2.13 -4.38 -17.46
C LEU A 47 -1.46 -3.57 -16.35
N SER A 48 -1.72 -2.27 -16.27
CA SER A 48 -1.17 -1.43 -15.20
C SER A 48 -1.69 -1.83 -13.82
N GLN A 49 -2.98 -2.13 -13.67
CA GLN A 49 -3.52 -2.65 -12.39
C GLN A 49 -2.84 -3.96 -11.98
N ALA A 50 -2.62 -4.88 -12.92
CA ALA A 50 -1.95 -6.15 -12.65
C ALA A 50 -0.51 -5.94 -12.19
N ILE A 51 0.25 -5.07 -12.88
CA ILE A 51 1.65 -4.75 -12.53
C ILE A 51 1.71 -4.07 -11.16
N ILE A 52 0.91 -3.03 -10.93
CA ILE A 52 0.94 -2.29 -9.67
C ILE A 52 0.55 -3.22 -8.52
N LEU A 53 -0.51 -4.04 -8.66
CA LEU A 53 -0.94 -5.00 -7.64
C LEU A 53 0.15 -6.04 -7.35
N GLY A 54 0.77 -6.61 -8.39
CA GLY A 54 1.87 -7.58 -8.22
C GLY A 54 3.06 -6.98 -7.47
N ILE A 55 3.48 -5.77 -7.84
CA ILE A 55 4.55 -5.04 -7.14
C ILE A 55 4.13 -4.71 -5.70
N THR A 56 2.89 -4.26 -5.47
CA THR A 56 2.39 -3.95 -4.12
C THR A 56 2.48 -5.18 -3.22
N LEU A 57 1.98 -6.33 -3.69
CA LEU A 57 2.01 -7.58 -2.92
C LEU A 57 3.45 -8.02 -2.64
N PHE A 58 4.34 -7.90 -3.62
CA PHE A 58 5.76 -8.20 -3.44
C PHE A 58 6.42 -7.31 -2.38
N ILE A 59 6.20 -5.99 -2.44
CA ILE A 59 6.71 -5.03 -1.46
C ILE A 59 6.14 -5.31 -0.07
N VAL A 60 4.84 -5.61 0.05
CA VAL A 60 4.21 -5.96 1.33
C VAL A 60 4.83 -7.21 1.96
N VAL A 61 5.04 -8.27 1.17
CA VAL A 61 5.68 -9.50 1.67
C VAL A 61 7.09 -9.22 2.16
N ILE A 62 7.86 -8.47 1.38
CA ILE A 62 9.23 -8.09 1.72
C ILE A 62 9.27 -7.22 2.99
N PHE A 63 8.38 -6.24 3.09
CA PHE A 63 8.23 -5.39 4.27
C PHE A 63 7.91 -6.24 5.51
N GLU A 64 6.94 -7.13 5.42
CA GLU A 64 6.49 -7.96 6.54
C GLU A 64 7.61 -8.89 7.04
N ILE A 65 8.34 -9.54 6.11
CA ILE A 65 9.52 -10.35 6.45
C ILE A 65 10.58 -9.48 7.12
N GLY A 66 10.84 -8.30 6.57
CA GLY A 66 11.82 -7.35 7.09
C GLY A 66 11.53 -6.95 8.54
N VAL A 67 10.28 -6.55 8.80
CA VAL A 67 9.80 -6.16 10.13
C VAL A 67 9.91 -7.33 11.11
N ARG A 68 9.52 -8.54 10.72
CA ARG A 68 9.57 -9.71 11.62
C ARG A 68 11.00 -10.12 12.01
N ILE A 69 11.95 -10.01 11.08
CA ILE A 69 13.36 -10.37 11.34
C ILE A 69 14.04 -9.35 12.26
N THR A 70 13.63 -8.09 12.20
CA THR A 70 14.31 -6.97 12.89
C THR A 70 13.77 -6.69 14.29
N GLY A 71 12.95 -7.59 14.84
CA GLY A 71 12.33 -7.42 16.17
C GLY A 71 10.98 -6.69 16.15
N GLY A 72 10.51 -6.28 14.98
CA GLY A 72 9.18 -5.75 14.78
C GLY A 72 9.01 -4.30 15.22
N PHE A 73 7.74 -3.88 15.28
CA PHE A 73 7.35 -2.53 15.63
C PHE A 73 7.86 -2.08 17.01
N ILE A 74 7.86 -2.99 18.00
CA ILE A 74 8.29 -2.69 19.37
C ILE A 74 9.75 -2.25 19.40
N GLU A 75 10.63 -2.92 18.65
CA GLU A 75 12.06 -2.58 18.63
C GLU A 75 12.28 -1.17 18.09
N TYR A 76 11.62 -0.81 16.99
CA TYR A 76 11.75 0.52 16.40
C TYR A 76 11.16 1.63 17.27
N SER A 77 10.07 1.34 17.99
CA SER A 77 9.40 2.34 18.82
C SER A 77 10.22 2.85 20.01
N LYS A 78 11.23 2.08 20.47
CA LYS A 78 12.06 2.44 21.64
C LYS A 78 12.85 3.74 21.47
N TYR A 79 13.12 4.12 20.23
CA TYR A 79 13.96 5.27 19.90
C TYR A 79 13.15 6.48 19.43
N SER A 80 11.82 6.38 19.37
CA SER A 80 10.91 7.48 19.03
C SER A 80 10.57 8.33 20.26
N ASN A 81 10.32 9.62 20.07
CA ASN A 81 9.78 10.49 21.13
C ASN A 81 8.24 10.53 21.16
N ILE A 82 7.57 9.78 20.30
CA ILE A 82 6.10 9.67 20.28
C ILE A 82 5.63 8.66 21.33
N SER A 83 4.47 8.91 21.92
CA SER A 83 3.83 7.99 22.86
C SER A 83 3.63 6.60 22.23
N PHE A 84 4.14 5.56 22.91
CA PHE A 84 3.99 4.17 22.48
C PHE A 84 2.53 3.77 22.28
N ASP A 85 1.64 4.10 23.21
CA ASP A 85 0.21 3.77 23.14
C ASP A 85 -0.46 4.37 21.91
N PHE A 86 -0.16 5.64 21.63
CA PHE A 86 -0.64 6.31 20.43
C PHE A 86 -0.18 5.57 19.16
N MET A 87 1.11 5.26 19.06
CA MET A 87 1.63 4.62 17.86
C MET A 87 1.08 3.20 17.68
N VAL A 88 0.87 2.44 18.76
CA VAL A 88 0.25 1.11 18.68
C VAL A 88 -1.19 1.20 18.17
N ILE A 89 -1.99 2.13 18.71
CA ILE A 89 -3.37 2.35 18.23
C ILE A 89 -3.36 2.74 16.76
N PHE A 90 -2.48 3.69 16.38
CA PHE A 90 -2.34 4.13 15.00
C PHE A 90 -1.97 2.98 14.05
N LEU A 91 -1.01 2.15 14.45
CA LEU A 91 -0.58 0.98 13.71
C LEU A 91 -1.71 -0.03 13.53
N VAL A 92 -2.46 -0.36 14.58
CA VAL A 92 -3.58 -1.31 14.50
C VAL A 92 -4.63 -0.80 13.52
N ILE A 93 -5.01 0.48 13.60
CA ILE A 93 -5.97 1.08 12.66
C ILE A 93 -5.43 1.03 11.24
N HIS A 94 -4.14 1.37 11.03
CA HIS A 94 -3.50 1.28 9.73
C HIS A 94 -3.56 -0.13 9.16
N ILE A 95 -3.18 -1.16 9.93
CA ILE A 95 -3.19 -2.55 9.48
C ILE A 95 -4.60 -2.99 9.06
N LEU A 96 -5.63 -2.65 9.84
CA LEU A 96 -7.01 -2.97 9.52
C LEU A 96 -7.45 -2.34 8.18
N ILE A 97 -7.13 -1.06 7.97
CA ILE A 97 -7.43 -0.35 6.72
C ILE A 97 -6.62 -0.95 5.57
N ALA A 98 -5.34 -1.23 5.76
CA ALA A 98 -4.45 -1.78 4.74
C ALA A 98 -4.92 -3.16 4.26
N ILE A 99 -5.27 -4.07 5.19
CA ILE A 99 -5.79 -5.40 4.87
C ILE A 99 -7.10 -5.28 4.09
N ALA A 100 -8.04 -4.45 4.56
CA ALA A 100 -9.31 -4.24 3.87
C ALA A 100 -9.13 -3.64 2.48
N ALA A 101 -8.21 -2.68 2.31
CA ALA A 101 -7.94 -2.01 1.06
C ALA A 101 -7.27 -2.94 0.03
N VAL A 102 -6.21 -3.64 0.42
CA VAL A 102 -5.48 -4.56 -0.46
C VAL A 102 -6.32 -5.80 -0.76
N GLY A 103 -6.99 -6.38 0.24
CA GLY A 103 -7.92 -7.50 0.05
C GLY A 103 -9.09 -7.14 -0.86
N GLY A 104 -9.68 -5.95 -0.65
CA GLY A 104 -10.73 -5.41 -1.52
C GLY A 104 -10.25 -5.15 -2.95
N TRP A 105 -9.02 -4.67 -3.12
CA TRP A 105 -8.41 -4.46 -4.43
C TRP A 105 -8.17 -5.78 -5.17
N LEU A 106 -7.59 -6.77 -4.49
CA LEU A 106 -7.37 -8.11 -5.04
C LEU A 106 -8.70 -8.75 -5.45
N TYR A 107 -9.72 -8.66 -4.59
CA TYR A 107 -11.06 -9.11 -4.91
C TYR A 107 -11.61 -8.40 -6.15
N LEU A 108 -11.56 -7.07 -6.21
CA LEU A 108 -12.06 -6.29 -7.33
C LEU A 108 -11.33 -6.66 -8.63
N PHE A 109 -10.02 -6.86 -8.58
CA PHE A 109 -9.22 -7.26 -9.74
C PHE A 109 -9.68 -8.61 -10.29
N ILE A 110 -9.73 -9.63 -9.42
CA ILE A 110 -10.14 -10.99 -9.80
C ILE A 110 -11.60 -11.02 -10.27
N SER A 111 -12.51 -10.39 -9.53
CA SER A 111 -13.93 -10.36 -9.88
C SER A 111 -14.17 -9.63 -11.20
N SER A 112 -13.50 -8.49 -11.42
CA SER A 112 -13.66 -7.72 -12.66
C SER A 112 -13.09 -8.46 -13.86
N TYR A 113 -11.98 -9.19 -13.69
CA TYR A 113 -11.46 -10.06 -14.75
C TYR A 113 -12.44 -11.18 -15.11
N LYS A 114 -12.97 -11.88 -14.11
CA LYS A 114 -14.00 -12.92 -14.32
C LYS A 114 -15.23 -12.34 -15.02
N ASP A 115 -15.75 -11.21 -14.55
CA ASP A 115 -16.92 -10.57 -15.15
C ASP A 115 -16.66 -10.08 -16.57
N TYR A 116 -15.45 -9.60 -16.87
CA TYR A 116 -15.03 -9.19 -18.20
C TYR A 116 -15.02 -10.39 -19.18
N VAL A 117 -14.39 -11.50 -18.80
CA VAL A 117 -14.33 -12.73 -19.62
C VAL A 117 -15.74 -13.28 -19.90
N HIS A 118 -16.65 -13.23 -18.92
CA HIS A 118 -18.03 -13.69 -19.08
C HIS A 118 -18.98 -12.63 -19.66
N ARG A 119 -18.49 -11.46 -20.08
CA ARG A 119 -19.30 -10.34 -20.61
C ARG A 119 -20.40 -9.85 -19.66
N LYS A 120 -20.18 -9.95 -18.34
CA LYS A 120 -21.10 -9.55 -17.26
C LYS A 120 -20.63 -8.33 -16.46
N LEU A 121 -19.54 -7.68 -16.89
CA LEU A 121 -18.98 -6.54 -16.18
C LEU A 121 -19.99 -5.41 -16.05
N ASN A 122 -20.33 -5.05 -14.80
CA ASN A 122 -21.17 -3.90 -14.51
C ASN A 122 -20.28 -2.65 -14.27
N PRO A 123 -20.25 -1.67 -15.21
CA PRO A 123 -19.34 -0.53 -15.10
C PRO A 123 -19.65 0.38 -13.91
N LYS A 124 -20.93 0.51 -13.52
CA LYS A 124 -21.34 1.33 -12.38
C LYS A 124 -20.83 0.74 -11.07
N LYS A 125 -20.99 -0.58 -10.89
CA LYS A 125 -20.50 -1.31 -9.70
C LYS A 125 -18.97 -1.26 -9.64
N HIS A 126 -18.29 -1.57 -10.74
CA HIS A 126 -16.82 -1.53 -10.82
C HIS A 126 -16.29 -0.14 -10.49
N LYS A 127 -16.85 0.93 -11.08
CA LYS A 127 -16.43 2.31 -10.79
C LYS A 127 -16.67 2.72 -9.34
N LYS A 128 -17.80 2.33 -8.73
CA LYS A 128 -18.10 2.64 -7.32
C LYS A 128 -17.07 1.96 -6.40
N MET A 129 -16.82 0.68 -6.60
CA MET A 129 -15.84 -0.08 -5.82
C MET A 129 -14.42 0.44 -6.04
N GLY A 130 -14.02 0.70 -7.28
CA GLY A 130 -12.70 1.22 -7.62
C GLY A 130 -12.40 2.57 -6.95
N LYS A 131 -13.38 3.48 -6.86
CA LYS A 131 -13.24 4.74 -6.12
C LYS A 131 -13.02 4.51 -4.62
N ALA A 132 -13.80 3.61 -4.01
CA ALA A 132 -13.68 3.30 -2.59
C ALA A 132 -12.31 2.67 -2.26
N ILE A 133 -11.86 1.73 -3.08
CA ILE A 133 -10.54 1.09 -2.95
C ILE A 133 -9.41 2.09 -3.16
N PHE A 134 -9.51 2.95 -4.18
CA PHE A 134 -8.52 4.02 -4.41
C PHE A 134 -8.38 4.94 -3.20
N LEU A 135 -9.50 5.36 -2.61
CA LEU A 135 -9.49 6.19 -1.40
C LEU A 135 -8.86 5.44 -0.22
N ALA A 136 -9.25 4.19 0.01
CA ALA A 136 -8.73 3.38 1.11
C ALA A 136 -7.21 3.14 0.97
N LEU A 137 -6.72 2.83 -0.23
CA LEU A 137 -5.29 2.67 -0.52
C LEU A 137 -4.53 3.98 -0.34
N THR A 138 -5.12 5.12 -0.73
CA THR A 138 -4.51 6.44 -0.54
C THR A 138 -4.38 6.78 0.95
N VAL A 139 -5.44 6.59 1.73
CA VAL A 139 -5.42 6.79 3.19
C VAL A 139 -4.40 5.85 3.84
N SER A 140 -4.42 4.56 3.47
CA SER A 140 -3.45 3.58 3.97
C SER A 140 -2.02 3.99 3.66
N SER A 141 -1.74 4.49 2.45
CA SER A 141 -0.41 4.93 2.04
C SER A 141 0.07 6.12 2.88
N ILE A 142 -0.79 7.11 3.09
CA ILE A 142 -0.49 8.26 3.95
C ILE A 142 -0.21 7.80 5.38
N MET A 143 -1.04 6.93 5.94
CA MET A 143 -0.81 6.37 7.28
C MET A 143 0.52 5.59 7.37
N GLY A 144 0.88 4.82 6.35
CA GLY A 144 2.16 4.11 6.30
C GLY A 144 3.37 5.05 6.35
N ILE A 145 3.30 6.18 5.63
CA ILE A 145 4.32 7.24 5.71
C ILE A 145 4.39 7.83 7.11
N PHE A 146 3.25 8.10 7.74
CA PHE A 146 3.23 8.62 9.12
C PHE A 146 3.82 7.62 10.12
N ILE A 147 3.59 6.31 9.98
CA ILE A 147 4.24 5.30 10.83
C ILE A 147 5.76 5.40 10.70
N TYR A 148 6.28 5.53 9.48
CA TYR A 148 7.71 5.72 9.27
C TYR A 148 8.21 7.01 9.96
N LEU A 149 7.51 8.12 9.80
CA LEU A 149 7.88 9.40 10.42
C LEU A 149 7.84 9.31 11.96
N PHE A 150 6.82 8.69 12.53
CA PHE A 150 6.71 8.48 13.97
C PHE A 150 7.84 7.61 14.49
N LEU A 151 8.26 6.57 13.77
CA LEU A 151 9.30 5.67 14.25
C LEU A 151 10.71 6.25 14.13
N PHE A 152 10.98 7.07 13.12
CA PHE A 152 12.36 7.37 12.70
C PHE A 152 12.70 8.86 12.58
N VAL A 153 11.72 9.76 12.73
CA VAL A 153 11.92 11.21 12.61
C VAL A 153 11.51 11.93 13.88
N PHE A 154 10.40 11.54 14.49
CA PHE A 154 9.87 12.15 15.71
C PHE A 154 10.12 11.26 16.92
#